data_AF-A0A6N7BTR6-F1
#
_entry.id   AF-A0A6N7BTR6-F1
#
_cell.length_a   1.000
_cell.length_b   1.000
_cell.length_c   1.000
_cell.angle_alpha   90.00
_cell.angle_beta   90.00
_cell.angle_gamma   90.00
#
_symmetry.space_group_name_H-M   'P 1'
#
loop_
_entity.id
_entity.type
_entity.pdbx_description
1 polymer ?
#
loop_
_entity_poly.entity_id
_entity_poly.type
_entity_poly.pdbx_seq_one_letter_code
_entity_poly.pdbx_strand_id
1 'polypeptide(L)' 'MSRLTLDDLLDQLEQARQIAIEERKPTAMIQATATMAKLTGLDKPVIKDVHADDVQSISDLMNELSSEQAAITYKNIMG' A
#
# COMPACT_ATOMS: atom_id res chain seq x y z
N MET A 1 10.96 29.00 -11.94
CA MET A 1 11.58 27.87 -11.23
C MET A 1 11.18 26.61 -11.98
N SER A 2 12.15 25.84 -12.51
CA SER A 2 11.83 24.61 -13.23
C SER A 2 11.24 23.59 -12.24
N ARG A 3 10.12 22.96 -12.59
CA ARG A 3 9.50 21.90 -11.78
C ARG A 3 10.35 20.65 -11.99
N LEU A 4 11.12 20.26 -10.97
CA LEU A 4 11.85 18.99 -10.98
C LEU A 4 10.82 17.85 -11.05
N THR A 5 10.93 17.00 -12.07
CA THR A 5 10.05 15.84 -12.24
C THR A 5 10.64 14.61 -11.56
N LEU A 6 9.82 13.57 -11.39
CA LEU A 6 10.29 12.27 -10.89
C LEU A 6 11.33 11.66 -11.84
N ASP A 7 11.13 11.80 -13.15
CA ASP A 7 12.04 11.28 -14.17
C ASP A 7 13.40 12.00 -14.10
N ASP A 8 13.42 13.33 -13.92
CA ASP A 8 14.66 14.08 -13.72
C ASP A 8 15.45 13.59 -12.49
N LEU A 9 14.74 13.23 -11.41
CA LEU A 9 15.35 12.68 -10.19
C LEU A 9 15.93 11.29 -10.41
N LEU A 10 15.24 10.44 -11.16
CA LEU A 10 15.70 9.09 -11.49
C LEU A 10 16.94 9.14 -12.39
N ASP A 11 16.97 10.03 -13.37
CA ASP A 11 18.12 10.22 -14.25
C ASP A 11 19.36 10.72 -13.50
N GLN A 12 19.19 11.63 -12.54
CA GLN A 12 20.28 12.10 -11.68
C GLN A 12 20.80 10.98 -10.76
N LEU A 13 19.90 10.15 -10.24
CA LEU A 13 20.26 9.00 -9.40
C LEU A 13 21.02 7.93 -10.16
N GLU A 14 20.64 7.65 -11.41
CA GLU A 14 21.35 6.70 -12.26
C GLU A 14 22.74 7.21 -12.64
N GLN A 15 22.88 8.50 -12.96
CA GLN A 15 24.19 9.13 -13.17
C GLN A 15 25.07 9.04 -11.92
N ALA A 16 24.52 9.32 -10.73
CA ALA A 16 25.26 9.18 -9.47
C ALA A 16 25.69 7.73 -9.21
N ARG A 17 24.84 6.76 -9.58
CA ARG A 17 25.17 5.33 -9.47
C ARG A 17 26.32 4.94 -10.40
N GLN A 18 26.34 5.44 -11.64
CA GLN A 18 27.43 5.19 -12.59
C GLN A 18 28.76 5.77 -12.11
N ILE A 19 28.76 7.01 -11.62
CA ILE A 19 29.95 7.63 -11.01
C ILE A 19 30.44 6.81 -9.82
N ALA A 20 29.53 6.34 -8.96
CA ALA A 20 29.89 5.50 -7.82
C ALA A 20 30.51 4.15 -8.23
N ILE A 21 30.09 3.58 -9.37
CA ILE A 21 30.70 2.36 -9.94
C ILE A 21 32.11 2.66 -10.43
N GLU A 22 32.30 3.75 -11.18
CA GLU A 22 33.61 4.17 -11.69
C GLU A 22 34.61 4.44 -10.56
N GLU A 23 34.17 5.11 -9.50
CA GLU A 23 35.00 5.42 -8.33
C GLU A 23 35.13 4.27 -7.33
N ARG A 24 34.54 3.09 -7.61
CA ARG A 24 34.49 1.93 -6.70
C ARG A 24 34.00 2.30 -5.30
N LYS A 25 32.93 3.09 -5.22
CA LYS A 25 32.22 3.48 -3.99
C LYS A 25 30.95 2.64 -3.81
N PRO A 26 31.04 1.40 -3.31
CA PRO A 26 29.90 0.48 -3.22
C PRO A 26 28.77 1.01 -2.35
N THR A 27 29.08 1.75 -1.27
CA THR A 27 28.07 2.35 -0.39
C THR A 27 27.18 3.35 -1.12
N ALA A 28 27.78 4.22 -1.94
CA ALA A 28 27.04 5.21 -2.73
C ALA A 28 26.19 4.54 -3.81
N MET A 29 26.71 3.49 -4.46
CA MET A 29 25.95 2.68 -5.42
C MET A 29 24.72 2.01 -4.76
N ILE A 30 24.89 1.43 -3.58
CA ILE A 30 23.79 0.80 -2.82
C ILE A 30 22.74 1.85 -2.43
N GLN A 31 23.17 3.01 -1.93
CA GLN A 31 22.27 4.11 -1.57
C GLN A 31 21.47 4.63 -2.77
N ALA A 32 22.11 4.80 -3.93
CA ALA A 32 21.42 5.21 -5.15
C ALA A 32 20.37 4.16 -5.57
N THR A 33 20.75 2.88 -5.54
CA THR A 33 19.85 1.77 -5.89
C THR A 33 18.65 1.66 -4.94
N ALA A 34 18.88 1.77 -3.63
CA ALA A 34 17.81 1.74 -2.64
C ALA A 34 16.86 2.94 -2.77
N THR A 35 17.41 4.13 -3.05
CA THR A 35 16.60 5.33 -3.28
C THR A 35 15.73 5.17 -4.52
N MET A 36 16.26 4.63 -5.62
CA MET A 36 15.46 4.31 -6.81
C MET A 36 14.35 3.31 -6.50
N ALA A 37 14.63 2.25 -5.73
CA ALA A 37 13.62 1.28 -5.33
C ALA A 37 12.50 1.91 -4.48
N LYS A 38 12.82 2.86 -3.59
CA LYS A 38 11.82 3.61 -2.82
C LYS A 38 10.95 4.50 -3.72
N LEU A 39 11.56 5.25 -4.64
CA LEU A 39 10.86 6.17 -5.53
C LEU A 39 9.95 5.46 -6.54
N THR A 40 10.40 4.32 -7.08
CA THR A 40 9.61 3.48 -7.99
C THR A 40 8.55 2.64 -7.27
N GLY A 41 8.60 2.58 -5.94
CA GLY A 41 7.64 1.85 -5.13
C GLY A 41 7.93 0.35 -4.98
N LEU A 42 9.11 -0.11 -5.40
CA LEU A 42 9.59 -1.48 -5.17
C LEU A 42 9.91 -1.73 -3.69
N ASP A 43 10.32 -0.70 -2.95
CA ASP A 43 10.56 -0.73 -1.50
C ASP A 43 9.41 -0.05 -0.74
N LYS A 44 8.16 -0.43 -1.05
CA LYS A 44 6.98 0.00 -0.30
C LYS A 44 6.77 -0.91 0.92
N PRO A 45 6.49 -0.35 2.11
CA PRO A 45 6.03 -1.17 3.21
C PRO A 45 4.73 -1.86 2.80
N VAL A 46 4.69 -3.19 2.90
CA VAL A 46 3.44 -3.93 2.78
C VAL A 46 2.63 -3.60 4.02
N ILE A 47 1.68 -2.66 3.89
CA ILE A 47 0.67 -2.45 4.92
C ILE A 47 -0.23 -3.69 4.86
N LYS A 48 0.06 -4.68 5.70
CA LYS A 48 -0.93 -5.70 6.03
C LYS A 48 -2.04 -4.98 6.76
N ASP A 49 -3.17 -4.82 6.10
CA ASP A 49 -4.40 -4.46 6.79
C ASP A 49 -4.73 -5.62 7.73
N VAL A 50 -4.47 -5.42 9.02
CA VAL A 50 -4.68 -6.44 10.07
C VAL A 50 -6.17 -6.74 10.28
N HIS A 51 -7.06 -5.91 9.73
CA HIS A 51 -8.51 -6.04 9.79
C HIS A 51 -9.12 -6.40 8.43
N ALA A 52 -8.31 -6.79 7.43
CA ALA A 52 -8.83 -7.19 6.12
C ALA A 52 -9.88 -8.32 6.22
N ASP A 53 -9.72 -9.21 7.19
CA ASP A 53 -10.66 -10.31 7.47
C ASP A 53 -11.87 -9.87 8.33
N ASP A 54 -11.81 -8.71 8.98
CA ASP A 54 -12.88 -8.16 9.84
C ASP A 54 -13.89 -7.31 9.05
N VAL A 55 -13.66 -7.05 7.76
CA VAL A 55 -14.57 -6.27 6.90
C VAL A 55 -15.70 -7.17 6.41
N GLN A 56 -16.83 -7.16 7.12
CA GLN A 56 -18.06 -7.80 6.65
C GLN A 56 -18.57 -7.11 5.37
N SER A 57 -19.06 -7.90 4.41
CA SER A 57 -19.68 -7.35 3.21
C SER A 57 -21.05 -6.75 3.51
N ILE A 58 -21.51 -5.83 2.65
CA ILE A 58 -22.88 -5.28 2.74
C ILE A 58 -23.92 -6.41 2.71
N SER A 59 -23.66 -7.49 1.98
CA SER A 59 -24.54 -8.66 1.92
C SER A 59 -24.64 -9.39 3.27
N ASP A 60 -23.51 -9.52 3.99
CA ASP A 60 -23.47 -10.18 5.30
C ASP A 60 -24.29 -9.37 6.33
N LEU A 61 -24.11 -8.05 6.34
CA LEU A 61 -24.86 -7.13 7.21
C LEU A 61 -26.37 -7.17 6.92
N MET A 62 -26.77 -7.24 5.64
CA MET A 62 -28.19 -7.31 5.26
C MET A 62 -28.84 -8.64 5.67
N ASN A 63 -28.09 -9.74 5.59
CA ASN A 63 -28.57 -11.06 6.03
C ASN A 63 -28.75 -11.12 7.55
N GLU A 64 -27.83 -10.54 8.33
CA GLU A 64 -27.97 -10.44 9.79
C GLU A 64 -29.20 -9.59 10.18
N LEU A 65 -29.38 -8.42 9.57
CA LEU A 65 -30.53 -7.55 9.81
C LEU A 65 -31.86 -8.24 9.47
N SER A 66 -31.92 -8.96 8.34
CA SER A 66 -33.10 -9.73 7.95
C SER A 66 -33.42 -10.84 8.95
N SER A 67 -32.39 -11.49 9.49
CA SER A 67 -32.53 -12.56 10.49
C SER A 67 -33.04 -12.02 11.83
N GLU A 68 -32.54 -10.86 12.26
CA GLU A 68 -33.01 -10.17 13.46
C GLU A 68 -34.47 -9.71 13.33
N GLN A 69 -34.85 -9.15 12.19
CA GLN A 69 -36.24 -8.73 11.93
C GLN A 69 -37.21 -9.92 11.92
N ALA A 70 -36.79 -11.06 11.36
CA ALA A 70 -37.56 -12.29 11.43
C ALA A 70 -37.74 -12.75 12.88
N ALA A 71 -36.66 -12.77 13.68
CA ALA A 71 -36.70 -13.17 15.09
C ALA A 71 -37.62 -12.26 15.94
N ILE A 72 -37.57 -10.95 15.71
CA ILE A 72 -38.47 -9.98 16.37
C ILE A 72 -39.92 -10.24 15.99
N THR A 73 -40.18 -10.49 14.70
CA THR A 73 -41.53 -10.77 14.21
C THR A 73 -42.07 -12.05 14.85
N TYR A 74 -41.32 -13.16 14.81
CA TYR A 74 -41.72 -14.43 15.46
C TYR A 74 -42.02 -14.27 16.95
N LYS A 75 -41.24 -13.47 17.68
CA LYS A 75 -41.48 -13.17 19.10
C LYS A 75 -42.81 -12.44 19.34
N ASN A 76 -43.20 -11.55 18.44
CA ASN A 76 -44.40 -10.72 18.60
C ASN A 76 -45.71 -11.46 18.25
N ILE A 77 -45.64 -12.55 17.47
CA ILE A 77 -46.81 -13.37 17.09
C ILE A 77 -46.99 -14.63 17.96
N MET A 78 -45.95 -15.07 18.68
CA MET A 78 -46.02 -16.21 19.63
C MET A 78 -46.02 -15.80 21.11
N GLY A 79 -45.92 -14.50 21.40
CA GLY A 79 -45.98 -13.94 22.76
C GLY A 79 -47.35 -13.40 23.14
#